data_AF-A0A0H2VXK3-F1
#
_entry.id   AF-A0A0H2VXK3-F1
#
_cell.length_a   1.000
_cell.length_b   1.000
_cell.length_c   1.000
_cell.angle_alpha   90.00
_cell.angle_beta   90.00
_cell.angle_gamma   90.00
#
_symmetry.space_group_name_H-M   'P 1'
#
loop_
_entity.id
_entity.type
_entity.pdbx_description
1 polymer ?
#
loop_
_entity_poly.entity_id
_entity_poly.type
_entity_poly.pdbx_seq_one_letter_code
_entity_poly.pdbx_strand_id
1 'polypeptide(L)' 'MYWYGHEMYYSPGSNTVSWRFCAPSGHGLSGMAISDTGRNSADNVDGVYYRPLQKLINGTWYNVASI' A
#
# COMPACT_ATOMS: atom_id res chain seq x y z
N MET A 1 4.92 -13.31 -17.35
CA MET A 1 4.77 -13.59 -15.91
C MET A 1 4.50 -12.28 -15.19
N TYR A 2 3.59 -12.28 -14.21
CA TYR A 2 3.33 -11.13 -13.34
C TYR A 2 3.86 -11.42 -11.94
N TRP A 3 4.32 -10.38 -11.25
CA TRP A 3 4.82 -10.47 -9.89
C TRP A 3 4.59 -9.16 -9.14
N TYR A 4 4.38 -9.22 -7.83
CA TYR A 4 4.38 -8.03 -6.99
C TYR A 4 5.80 -7.70 -6.53
N GLY A 5 6.32 -6.57 -6.99
CA GLY A 5 7.63 -6.06 -6.58
C GLY A 5 7.69 -5.72 -5.10
N HIS A 6 8.78 -5.05 -4.68
CA HIS A 6 9.03 -4.74 -3.27
C HIS A 6 7.87 -4.00 -2.60
N GLU A 7 7.59 -4.33 -1.33
CA GLU A 7 6.51 -3.71 -0.56
C GLU A 7 6.91 -2.35 0.01
N MET A 8 5.97 -1.42 -0.06
CA MET A 8 6.12 -0.07 0.43
C MET A 8 5.06 0.16 1.51
N TYR A 9 5.36 1.05 2.45
CA TYR A 9 4.44 1.42 3.52
C TYR A 9 4.22 2.94 3.51
N TYR A 10 2.96 3.34 3.47
CA TYR A 10 2.56 4.72 3.69
C TYR A 10 1.94 4.85 5.07
N SER A 11 2.38 5.83 5.85
CA SER A 11 1.75 6.22 7.12
C SER A 11 1.43 7.71 7.10
N PRO A 12 0.27 8.13 7.64
CA PRO A 12 -0.05 9.54 7.85
C PRO A 12 0.78 10.19 8.98
N GLY A 13 1.60 9.41 9.71
CA GLY A 13 2.49 9.90 10.77
C GLY A 13 1.82 10.15 12.13
N SER A 14 0.49 10.12 12.20
CA SER A 14 -0.29 10.19 13.45
C SER A 14 -1.64 9.49 13.29
N ASN A 15 -2.17 8.92 14.37
CA ASN A 15 -3.52 8.33 14.42
C ASN A 15 -4.63 9.36 14.70
N THR A 16 -4.27 10.63 14.93
CA THR A 16 -5.23 11.72 15.20
C THR A 16 -5.48 12.62 14.00
N VAL A 17 -4.88 12.32 12.84
CA VAL A 17 -5.06 13.11 11.62
C VAL A 17 -5.95 12.38 10.63
N SER A 18 -6.79 13.12 9.92
CA SER A 18 -7.46 12.59 8.74
C SER A 18 -6.48 12.48 7.59
N TRP A 19 -6.56 11.39 6.84
CA TRP A 19 -5.67 11.15 5.71
C TRP A 19 -6.38 10.39 4.60
N ARG A 20 -5.81 10.50 3.41
CA ARG A 20 -6.24 9.75 2.23
C ARG A 20 -5.00 9.23 1.52
N PHE A 21 -5.02 7.96 1.18
CA PHE A 21 -4.02 7.36 0.30
C PHE A 21 -4.67 6.84 -0.97
N CYS A 22 -4.04 7.12 -2.10
CA CYS A 22 -4.33 6.50 -3.37
C CYS A 22 -3.05 5.80 -3.83
N ALA A 23 -3.14 4.50 -4.13
CA ALA A 23 -1.99 3.76 -4.65
C ALA A 23 -1.48 4.45 -5.94
N PRO A 24 -0.16 4.64 -6.10
CA PRO A 24 0.38 5.17 -7.33
C PRO A 24 0.04 4.27 -8.54
N SER A 25 0.12 4.82 -9.74
CA SER A 25 -0.10 4.05 -10.97
C SER A 25 0.72 2.75 -10.96
N GLY A 26 0.07 1.66 -11.33
CA GLY A 26 0.72 0.34 -11.34
C GLY A 26 0.89 -0.32 -9.97
N HIS A 27 0.38 0.25 -8.89
CA HIS A 27 0.48 -0.35 -7.56
C HIS A 27 -0.86 -0.92 -7.08
N GLY A 28 -0.80 -2.03 -6.36
CA GLY A 28 -1.93 -2.59 -5.63
C GLY A 28 -1.72 -2.49 -4.13
N LEU A 29 -2.80 -2.36 -3.36
CA LEU A 29 -2.77 -2.51 -1.90
C LEU A 29 -2.47 -3.98 -1.56
N SER A 30 -1.56 -4.20 -0.61
CA SER A 30 -1.19 -5.54 -0.13
C SER A 30 -1.47 -5.74 1.36
N GLY A 31 -1.78 -4.68 2.11
CA GLY A 31 -2.09 -4.78 3.52
C GLY A 31 -2.41 -3.44 4.17
N MET A 32 -2.77 -3.49 5.45
CA MET A 32 -3.04 -2.33 6.30
C MET A 32 -2.44 -2.55 7.68
N ALA A 33 -1.86 -1.50 8.26
CA ALA A 33 -1.46 -1.50 9.66
C ALA A 33 -2.59 -0.92 10.51
N ILE A 34 -2.95 -1.62 11.58
CA ILE A 34 -4.06 -1.26 12.46
C ILE A 34 -3.52 -1.10 13.89
N SER A 35 -3.91 -0.03 14.58
CA SER A 35 -3.71 0.11 16.02
C SER A 35 -5.03 0.01 16.78
N ASP A 36 -5.00 -0.79 17.85
CA ASP A 36 -6.00 -0.76 18.91
C ASP A 36 -5.84 0.56 19.70
N THR A 37 -6.93 1.30 19.82
CA THR A 37 -6.96 2.61 20.48
C THR A 37 -7.46 2.53 21.93
N GLY A 38 -7.84 1.33 22.40
CA GLY A 38 -8.28 1.06 23.76
C GLY A 38 -9.78 0.74 23.88
N ARG A 39 -10.27 0.69 25.13
CA ARG A 39 -11.63 0.20 25.42
C ARG A 39 -12.70 1.18 24.94
N ASN A 40 -13.63 0.64 24.13
CA ASN A 40 -14.81 1.33 23.57
C ASN A 40 -14.49 2.41 22.52
N SER A 41 -13.34 2.33 21.87
CA SER A 41 -13.00 3.16 20.71
C SER A 41 -12.87 2.30 19.45
N ALA A 42 -12.94 2.93 18.28
CA ALA A 42 -12.68 2.26 17.02
C ALA A 42 -11.17 2.12 16.79
N ASP A 43 -10.76 0.99 16.22
CA ASP A 43 -9.38 0.81 15.75
C ASP A 43 -9.05 1.86 14.67
N ASN A 44 -7.79 2.29 14.65
CA ASN A 44 -7.32 3.24 13.65
C ASN A 44 -6.49 2.54 12.56
N VAL A 45 -6.61 3.01 11.33
CA VAL A 45 -5.70 2.62 10.25
C VAL A 45 -4.46 3.50 10.34
N ASP A 46 -3.33 2.91 10.69
CA ASP A 46 -2.04 3.61 10.88
C ASP A 46 -1.25 3.76 9.58
N GLY A 47 -1.68 3.07 8.54
CA GLY A 47 -1.05 3.09 7.25
C GLY A 47 -1.46 1.93 6.36
N VAL A 48 -0.97 1.95 5.13
CA VAL A 48 -1.22 0.91 4.13
C VAL A 48 0.07 0.41 3.53
N TYR A 49 0.09 -0.89 3.27
CA TYR A 49 1.12 -1.53 2.48
C TYR A 49 0.67 -1.61 1.02
N TYR A 50 1.58 -1.33 0.10
CA TYR A 50 1.31 -1.34 -1.33
C TYR A 50 2.54 -1.81 -2.12
N ARG A 51 2.30 -2.39 -3.30
CA ARG A 51 3.36 -3.01 -4.11
C ARG A 51 3.19 -2.67 -5.58
N PRO A 52 4.27 -2.42 -6.34
CA PRO A 52 4.18 -2.28 -7.78
C PRO A 52 3.87 -3.65 -8.39
N LEU A 53 2.91 -3.70 -9.30
CA LEU A 53 2.73 -4.82 -10.19
C LEU A 53 3.80 -4.77 -11.28
N GLN A 54 4.52 -5.86 -11.46
CA GLN A 54 5.58 -5.98 -12.44
C GLN A 54 5.28 -7.07 -13.46
N LYS A 55 5.76 -6.86 -14.68
CA LYS A 55 5.65 -7.82 -15.78
C LYS A 55 7.03 -8.12 -16.34
N LEU A 56 7.33 -9.41 -16.51
CA LEU A 56 8.54 -9.86 -17.19
C LEU A 56 8.31 -9.82 -18.71
N ILE A 57 9.14 -9.06 -19.42
CA ILE A 57 9.14 -8.93 -20.88
C ILE A 57 10.57 -9.17 -21.37
N ASN A 58 10.77 -10.19 -22.19
CA ASN A 58 12.08 -10.55 -22.77
C ASN A 58 13.23 -10.65 -21.74
N GLY A 59 12.95 -11.15 -20.53
CA GLY A 59 13.95 -11.30 -19.47
C GLY A 59 14.14 -10.08 -18.58
N THR A 60 13.49 -8.95 -18.87
CA THR A 60 13.54 -7.72 -18.05
C THR A 60 12.21 -7.46 -17.35
N TRP A 61 12.26 -7.07 -16.08
CA TRP A 61 11.08 -6.69 -15.31
C TRP A 61 10.74 -5.22 -15.51
N TYR A 62 9.46 -4.94 -15.78
CA TYR A 62 8.92 -3.59 -15.93
C TYR A 62 7.80 -3.35 -14.95
N ASN A 63 7.71 -2.13 -14.40
CA ASN A 63 6.52 -1.71 -13.66
C ASN A 63 5.36 -1.53 -14.64
N VAL A 64 4.22 -2.11 -14.30
CA VAL A 64 2.96 -1.88 -15.01
C VAL A 64 2.52 -0.44 -14.72
N ALA A 65 1.87 0.22 -15.68
CA ALA A 65 1.18 1.48 -15.46
C ALA A 65 -0.34 1.25 -15.52
N SER A 66 -1.11 1.95 -14.70
CA SER A 66 -2.56 2.11 -14.87
C SER A 66 -2.85 3.22 -15.89
N ILE A 67 -3.88 3.01 -16.73
CA ILE A 67 -4.44 4.01 -17.65
C ILE A 67 -5.57 4.77 -16.95
#